data_AF-W1YQV2-F1
#
_entry.id   AF-W1YQV2-F1
#
_cell.length_a   1.000
_cell.length_b   1.000
_cell.length_c   1.000
_cell.angle_alpha   90.00
_cell.angle_beta   90.00
_cell.angle_gamma   90.00
#
_symmetry.space_group_name_H-M   'P 1'
#
loop_
_entity.id
_entity.type
_entity.pdbx_description
1 polymer ?
#
loop_
_entity_poly.entity_id
_entity_poly.type
_entity_poly.pdbx_seq_one_letter_code
_entity_poly.pdbx_strand_id
1 'polypeptide(L)'
;AELTRLCDDFGVPVELNECWEKGGEGGIDMAKKVVELLEGSKPTPKFVYDLEDSLEEKVNKIVKTIYGGDGVIFTDKAKKQINNE
;
A
#
# COMPACT_ATOMS: atom_id res chain seq x y z
N ALA A 1 -16.82 15.03 -6.99
CA ALA A 1 -17.15 15.91 -5.85
C ALA A 1 -17.02 15.16 -4.53
N GLU A 2 -17.86 14.16 -4.22
CA GLU A 2 -17.75 13.45 -2.93
C GLU A 2 -16.47 12.62 -2.78
N LEU A 3 -16.06 11.87 -3.82
CA LEU A 3 -14.78 11.15 -3.80
C LEU A 3 -13.59 12.10 -3.57
N THR A 4 -13.58 13.25 -4.24
CA THR A 4 -12.56 14.28 -4.06
C THR A 4 -12.51 14.76 -2.62
N ARG A 5 -13.67 15.10 -2.04
CA ARG A 5 -13.78 15.52 -0.64
C ARG A 5 -13.28 14.45 0.33
N LEU A 6 -13.62 13.18 0.11
CA LEU A 6 -13.13 12.07 0.93
C LEU A 6 -11.61 11.91 0.80
N CYS A 7 -11.04 12.00 -0.40
CA CYS A 7 -9.59 11.97 -0.57
C CYS A 7 -8.89 13.14 0.16
N ASP A 8 -9.47 14.34 0.08
CA ASP A 8 -8.98 15.52 0.79
C ASP A 8 -9.02 15.35 2.31
N ASP A 9 -10.09 14.76 2.87
CA ASP A 9 -10.20 14.44 4.31
C ASP A 9 -9.09 13.49 4.79
N PHE A 10 -8.62 12.59 3.91
CA PHE A 10 -7.49 11.70 4.17
C PHE A 10 -6.13 12.30 3.81
N GLY A 11 -6.09 13.54 3.29
CA GLY A 11 -4.85 14.20 2.84
C GLY A 11 -4.21 13.52 1.62
N VAL A 12 -4.99 12.81 0.81
CA VAL A 12 -4.52 12.09 -0.38
C VAL A 12 -4.89 12.90 -1.62
N PRO A 13 -3.92 13.35 -2.43
CA PRO A 13 -4.23 14.04 -3.68
C PRO A 13 -4.93 13.13 -4.68
N VAL A 14 -5.90 13.68 -5.42
CA VAL A 14 -6.72 12.93 -6.37
C VAL A 14 -7.05 13.79 -7.60
N GLU A 15 -7.06 13.17 -8.79
CA GLU A 15 -7.45 13.81 -10.04
C GLU A 15 -8.25 12.83 -10.92
N LEU A 16 -9.15 13.35 -11.74
CA LEU A 16 -9.86 12.53 -12.73
C LEU A 16 -8.89 12.12 -13.85
N ASN A 17 -8.96 10.86 -14.28
CA ASN A 17 -8.19 10.35 -15.40
C ASN A 17 -9.13 9.81 -16.48
N GLU A 18 -9.13 10.44 -17.65
CA GLU A 18 -9.96 10.10 -18.81
C GLU A 18 -9.12 9.49 -19.94
N CYS A 19 -7.94 8.92 -19.64
CA CYS A 19 -7.01 8.46 -20.67
C CYS A 19 -7.53 7.34 -21.55
N TRP A 20 -8.51 6.58 -21.06
CA TRP A 20 -9.20 5.56 -21.85
C TRP A 20 -9.92 6.17 -23.06
N GLU A 21 -10.56 7.34 -22.90
CA GLU A 21 -11.30 8.02 -23.97
C GLU A 21 -10.43 9.03 -24.71
N LYS A 22 -9.59 9.79 -23.98
CA LYS A 22 -8.85 10.95 -24.50
C LYS A 22 -7.36 10.67 -24.73
N GLY A 23 -6.92 9.42 -24.62
CA GLY A 23 -5.51 9.04 -24.73
C GLY A 23 -4.64 9.79 -23.72
N GLY A 24 -3.45 10.22 -24.14
CA GLY A 24 -2.51 10.93 -23.25
C GLY A 24 -3.06 12.23 -22.67
N GLU A 25 -3.91 12.95 -23.42
CA GLU A 25 -4.48 14.23 -22.98
C GLU A 25 -5.34 14.07 -21.73
N GLY A 26 -6.12 12.98 -21.63
CA GLY A 26 -6.95 12.67 -20.48
C GLY A 26 -6.19 12.30 -19.21
N GLY A 27 -4.87 12.12 -19.28
CA GLY A 27 -4.01 11.81 -18.14
C GLY A 27 -3.14 12.96 -17.65
N ILE A 28 -3.20 14.14 -18.30
CA ILE A 28 -2.29 15.26 -18.02
C ILE A 28 -2.40 15.74 -16.57
N ASP A 29 -3.61 15.88 -16.04
CA ASP A 29 -3.79 16.43 -14.69
C ASP A 29 -3.33 15.45 -13.61
N MET A 30 -3.60 14.14 -13.79
CA MET A 30 -3.00 13.10 -12.95
C MET A 30 -1.46 13.12 -13.03
N ALA A 31 -0.90 13.28 -14.24
CA ALA A 31 0.56 13.33 -14.42
C ALA A 31 1.20 14.54 -13.72
N LYS A 32 0.59 15.72 -13.80
CA LYS A 32 1.03 16.91 -13.03
C LYS A 32 1.04 16.61 -11.54
N LYS A 33 -0.02 15.97 -11.01
CA LYS A 33 -0.10 15.62 -9.59
C LYS A 33 1.01 14.67 -9.15
N VAL A 34 1.36 13.70 -10.00
CA VAL A 34 2.51 12.80 -9.76
C VAL A 34 3.82 13.59 -9.73
N VAL A 35 4.03 14.53 -10.64
CA VAL A 35 5.23 15.38 -10.63
C VAL A 35 5.30 16.23 -9.36
N GLU A 36 4.20 16.88 -8.96
CA GLU A 36 4.10 17.65 -7.71
C GLU A 36 4.48 16.80 -6.49
N LEU A 37 4.02 15.54 -6.43
CA LEU A 37 4.38 14.61 -5.35
C LEU A 37 5.88 14.28 -5.33
N LEU A 38 6.53 14.19 -6.49
CA LEU A 38 7.96 13.91 -6.61
C LEU A 38 8.85 15.11 -6.22
N GLU A 39 8.34 16.33 -6.41
CA GLU A 39 9.00 17.58 -6.00
C GLU A 39 8.91 17.83 -4.50
N GLY A 40 7.93 17.23 -3.82
CA GLY A 40 7.73 17.31 -2.39
C GLY A 40 8.74 16.52 -1.54
N SER A 41 8.38 16.31 -0.26
CA SER A 41 9.21 15.54 0.67
C SER A 41 9.32 14.08 0.24
N LYS A 42 10.54 13.57 0.09
CA LYS A 42 10.80 12.17 -0.24
C LYS A 42 10.53 11.29 0.99
N PRO A 43 9.53 10.40 0.95
CA PRO A 43 9.30 9.49 2.06
C PRO A 43 10.45 8.49 2.15
N THR A 44 10.86 8.13 3.36
CA THR A 44 11.72 6.97 3.58
C THR A 44 10.86 5.71 3.55
N PRO A 45 11.06 4.78 2.59
CA PRO A 45 10.33 3.52 2.59
C PRO A 45 10.58 2.77 3.90
N LYS A 46 9.50 2.27 4.51
CA LYS A 46 9.57 1.42 5.70
C LYS A 46 9.10 0.02 5.31
N PHE A 47 9.89 -0.99 5.61
CA PHE A 47 9.48 -2.38 5.45
C PHE A 47 8.53 -2.76 6.58
N VAL A 48 7.58 -3.65 6.28
CA VAL A 48 6.54 -4.08 7.23
C VAL A 48 7.12 -4.99 8.32
N TYR A 49 8.23 -5.66 8.04
CA TYR A 49 8.92 -6.59 8.93
C TYR A 49 10.43 -6.54 8.69
N ASP A 50 11.20 -7.09 9.63
CA ASP A 50 12.64 -7.22 9.55
C ASP A 50 13.01 -8.59 8.96
N LEU A 51 14.14 -8.67 8.23
CA LEU A 51 14.57 -9.94 7.62
C LEU A 51 14.94 -11.00 8.67
N GLU A 52 15.31 -10.58 9.87
CA GLU A 52 15.67 -11.46 10.99
C GLU A 52 14.44 -11.94 11.80
N ASP A 53 13.24 -11.41 11.52
CA ASP A 53 12.01 -11.90 12.16
C ASP A 53 11.75 -13.37 11.81
N SER A 54 11.11 -14.12 12.71
CA SER A 54 10.63 -15.47 12.39
C SER A 54 9.57 -15.41 11.26
N LEU A 55 9.39 -16.50 10.54
CA LEU A 55 8.36 -16.57 9.49
C LEU A 55 6.97 -16.27 10.03
N GLU A 56 6.65 -16.74 11.24
CA GLU A 56 5.38 -16.46 11.90
C GLU A 56 5.20 -14.96 12.15
N GLU A 57 6.22 -14.28 12.65
CA GLU A 57 6.14 -12.85 12.97
C GLU A 57 6.06 -11.99 11.71
N LYS A 58 6.80 -12.35 10.64
CA LYS A 58 6.69 -11.69 9.34
C LYS A 58 5.25 -11.72 8.82
N VAL A 59 4.62 -12.89 8.84
CA VAL A 59 3.22 -13.05 8.39
C VAL A 59 2.26 -12.30 9.31
N ASN A 60 2.47 -12.35 10.63
CA ASN A 60 1.64 -11.65 11.60
C ASN A 60 1.70 -10.13 11.43
N LYS A 61 2.90 -9.55 11.21
CA LYS A 61 3.10 -8.12 10.93
C LYS A 61 2.35 -7.69 9.65
N ILE A 62 2.39 -8.50 8.59
CA ILE A 62 1.62 -8.25 7.35
C ILE A 62 0.12 -8.21 7.65
N VAL A 63 -0.41 -9.23 8.33
CA VAL A 63 -1.85 -9.32 8.62
C VAL A 63 -2.33 -8.14 9.45
N LYS A 64 -1.60 -7.77 10.50
CA LYS A 64 -1.98 -6.66 11.39
C LYS A 64 -1.84 -5.29 10.74
N THR A 65 -0.77 -5.09 9.97
CA THR A 65 -0.42 -3.74 9.48
C THR A 65 -1.04 -3.42 8.12
N ILE A 66 -1.12 -4.40 7.22
CA ILE A 66 -1.60 -4.18 5.84
C ILE A 66 -3.07 -4.57 5.70
N TYR A 67 -3.47 -5.72 6.24
CA TYR A 67 -4.85 -6.20 6.12
C TYR A 67 -5.75 -5.75 7.28
N GLY A 68 -5.18 -5.30 8.40
CA GLY A 68 -5.93 -4.86 9.58
C GLY A 68 -6.60 -6.01 10.35
N GLY A 69 -6.10 -7.24 10.21
CA GLY A 69 -6.60 -8.40 10.96
C GLY A 69 -5.99 -8.52 12.37
N ASP A 70 -6.64 -9.25 13.26
CA ASP A 70 -6.19 -9.41 14.66
C ASP A 70 -4.90 -10.24 14.81
N GLY A 71 -4.55 -11.04 13.81
CA GLY A 71 -3.37 -11.89 13.79
C GLY A 71 -3.53 -13.09 12.86
N VAL A 72 -2.58 -14.00 12.92
CA VAL A 72 -2.54 -15.21 12.08
C VAL A 72 -2.68 -16.47 12.92
N ILE A 73 -3.41 -17.46 12.41
CA ILE A 73 -3.49 -18.82 12.97
C ILE A 73 -2.91 -19.79 11.96
N PHE A 74 -1.83 -20.47 12.34
CA PHE A 74 -1.21 -21.50 11.52
C PHE A 74 -1.79 -22.88 11.82
N THR A 75 -2.11 -23.63 10.76
CA THR A 75 -2.42 -25.06 10.88
C THR A 75 -1.20 -25.86 11.32
N ASP A 76 -1.40 -27.05 11.88
CA ASP A 76 -0.30 -27.91 12.31
C ASP A 76 0.61 -28.31 11.15
N LYS A 77 0.05 -28.48 9.94
CA LYS A 77 0.83 -28.74 8.72
C LYS A 77 1.76 -27.56 8.40
N ALA A 78 1.25 -26.32 8.47
CA ALA A 78 2.04 -25.13 8.22
C ALA A 78 3.16 -24.94 9.25
N LYS A 79 2.86 -25.15 10.54
CA LYS A 79 3.88 -25.10 11.60
C LYS A 79 5.02 -26.09 11.38
N LYS A 80 4.68 -27.32 10.96
CA LYS A 80 5.71 -28.33 10.61
C LYS A 80 6.57 -27.90 9.44
N GLN A 81 6.02 -27.23 8.44
CA GLN A 81 6.79 -26.74 7.29
C GLN A 81 7.73 -25.60 7.69
N ILE A 82 7.24 -24.66 8.50
CA ILE A 82 8.03 -23.52 8.99
C ILE A 82 9.24 -23.99 9.82
N ASN A 83 9.06 -25.01 10.67
CA ASN A 83 10.11 -25.50 11.55
C ASN A 83 11.11 -26.47 10.88
N ASN A 84 10.87 -26.87 9.63
CA ASN A 84 11.72 -27.82 8.90
C ASN A 84 12.63 -27.13 7.86
N GLU A 85 12.80 -25.80 7.97
CA GLU A 85 13.82 -25.02 7.24
C GLU A 85 15.12 -24.94 8.04
#